data_AF-A0A244BMY2-F1
#
_entry.id   AF-A0A244BMY2-F1
#
_cell.length_a   1.000
_cell.length_b   1.000
_cell.length_c   1.000
_cell.angle_alpha   90.00
_cell.angle_beta   90.00
_cell.angle_gamma   90.00
#
_symmetry.space_group_name_H-M   'P 1'
#
loop_
_entity.id
_entity.type
_entity.pdbx_description
1 polymer ?
#
loop_
_entity_poly.entity_id
_entity_poly.type
_entity_poly.pdbx_seq_one_letter_code
_entity_poly.pdbx_strand_id
1 'polypeptide(L)'
;MQKYIFSADKNAFFPVELKIAYQESGEWPGDGIEIDDTVAAEFMKEAPEGKYRGVIDGMPAWIDIPPPTHEEQIAAAELEKQQLINQVNEYINSKQWPGKAAIGRLKGEELVQYNLWLDYLDALELVDTSGAPDIEWPTPPAVQAR
;
A
#
# COMPACT_ATOMS: atom_id res chain seq x y z
N MET A 1 -37.74 7.47 12.23
CA MET A 1 -37.35 8.81 11.74
C MET A 1 -36.04 8.61 11.02
N GLN A 2 -35.92 9.13 9.80
CA GLN A 2 -34.70 9.04 9.01
C GLN A 2 -33.57 9.79 9.73
N LYS A 3 -32.49 9.11 10.11
CA LYS A 3 -31.37 9.69 10.87
C LYS A 3 -30.35 10.39 9.97
N TYR A 4 -30.22 9.92 8.73
CA TYR A 4 -29.22 10.38 7.78
C TYR A 4 -29.83 10.67 6.42
N ILE A 5 -29.26 11.68 5.75
CA ILE A 5 -29.35 11.82 4.30
C ILE A 5 -28.02 11.43 3.66
N PHE A 6 -28.03 11.08 2.38
CA PHE A 6 -26.83 10.85 1.58
C PHE A 6 -26.66 11.95 0.54
N SER A 7 -25.42 12.43 0.39
CA SER A 7 -25.01 13.29 -0.72
C SER A 7 -24.16 12.46 -1.67
N ALA A 8 -24.62 12.34 -2.90
CA ALA A 8 -23.91 11.67 -3.98
C ALA A 8 -22.64 12.45 -4.35
N ASP A 9 -22.73 13.77 -4.44
CA ASP A 9 -21.61 14.64 -4.82
C ASP A 9 -20.48 14.58 -3.81
N LYS A 10 -20.82 14.44 -2.52
CA LYS A 10 -19.83 14.34 -1.43
C LYS A 10 -19.49 12.89 -1.08
N ASN A 11 -20.19 11.91 -1.65
CA ASN A 11 -20.13 10.49 -1.26
C ASN A 11 -20.14 10.29 0.27
N ALA A 12 -21.04 11.02 0.93
CA ALA A 12 -21.05 11.17 2.38
C ALA A 12 -22.47 11.19 2.96
N PHE A 13 -22.56 10.74 4.20
CA PHE A 13 -23.79 10.73 4.97
C PHE A 13 -23.82 11.91 5.93
N PHE A 14 -24.96 12.62 5.98
CA PHE A 14 -25.15 13.76 6.86
C PHE A 14 -26.24 13.46 7.89
N PRO A 15 -25.95 13.55 9.20
CA PRO A 15 -26.96 13.38 10.23
C PRO A 15 -28.00 14.51 10.17
N VAL A 16 -29.27 14.13 10.12
CA VAL A 16 -30.41 15.07 10.07
C VAL A 16 -30.47 15.93 11.34
N GLU A 17 -30.03 15.40 12.48
CA GLU A 17 -29.95 16.12 13.76
C GLU A 17 -29.03 17.34 13.71
N LEU A 18 -28.01 17.34 12.83
CA LEU A 18 -27.07 18.45 12.67
C LEU A 18 -27.42 19.40 11.52
N LYS A 19 -28.62 19.25 10.92
CA LYS A 19 -29.02 20.01 9.73
C LYS A 19 -28.86 21.52 9.89
N ILE A 20 -29.36 22.09 11.01
CA ILE A 20 -29.30 23.54 11.25
C ILE A 20 -27.85 24.03 11.27
N ALA A 21 -26.98 23.34 12.02
CA ALA A 21 -25.57 23.70 12.12
C ALA A 21 -24.86 23.66 10.75
N TYR A 22 -25.10 22.61 9.95
CA TYR A 22 -24.55 22.53 8.60
C TYR A 22 -25.12 23.56 7.63
N GLN A 23 -26.38 23.99 7.81
CA GLN A 23 -26.95 25.07 7.00
C GLN A 23 -26.33 26.41 7.36
N GLU A 24 -26.07 26.66 8.65
CA GLU A 24 -25.39 27.87 9.13
C GLU A 24 -23.93 27.94 8.67
N SER A 25 -23.24 26.80 8.58
CA SER A 25 -21.87 26.71 8.04
C SER A 25 -21.79 26.64 6.51
N GLY A 26 -22.93 26.48 5.82
CA GLY A 26 -22.98 26.30 4.36
C GLY A 26 -22.50 24.91 3.88
N GLU A 27 -22.40 23.93 4.78
CA GLU A 27 -21.93 22.58 4.48
C GLU A 27 -23.05 21.59 4.19
N TRP A 28 -24.31 21.95 4.48
CA TRP A 28 -25.46 21.08 4.19
C TRP A 28 -25.55 20.80 2.67
N PRO A 29 -25.60 19.52 2.24
CA PRO A 29 -25.61 19.19 0.82
C PRO A 29 -26.92 19.61 0.15
N GLY A 30 -26.82 20.18 -1.06
CA GLY A 30 -27.98 20.52 -1.88
C GLY A 30 -28.60 19.31 -2.60
N ASP A 31 -27.79 18.28 -2.84
CA ASP A 31 -28.15 17.01 -3.49
C ASP A 31 -28.58 15.91 -2.50
N GLY A 32 -28.73 16.28 -1.22
CA GLY A 32 -29.05 15.36 -0.15
C GLY A 32 -30.37 14.61 -0.34
N ILE A 33 -30.31 13.28 -0.41
CA ILE A 33 -31.49 12.40 -0.48
C ILE A 33 -31.71 11.63 0.83
N GLU A 34 -32.97 11.34 1.15
CA GLU A 34 -33.34 10.46 2.27
C GLU A 34 -33.10 8.99 1.90
N ILE A 35 -32.61 8.16 2.82
CA ILE A 35 -32.02 6.85 2.46
C ILE A 35 -32.35 5.61 3.29
N ASP A 36 -33.31 5.49 4.20
CA ASP A 36 -33.35 4.37 5.17
C ASP A 36 -32.08 4.20 6.06
N ASP A 37 -32.30 4.01 7.36
CA ASP A 37 -31.19 3.92 8.31
C ASP A 37 -30.36 2.63 8.13
N THR A 38 -30.92 1.57 7.53
CA THR A 38 -30.21 0.31 7.28
C THR A 38 -29.19 0.44 6.15
N VAL A 39 -29.50 1.22 5.11
CA VAL A 39 -28.55 1.55 4.03
C VAL A 39 -27.41 2.38 4.59
N ALA A 40 -27.71 3.40 5.40
CA ALA A 40 -26.69 4.18 6.10
C ALA A 40 -25.79 3.28 6.95
N ALA A 41 -26.38 2.40 7.77
CA ALA A 41 -25.65 1.49 8.62
C ALA A 41 -24.76 0.51 7.84
N GLU A 42 -25.17 0.08 6.64
CA GLU A 42 -24.36 -0.81 5.81
C GLU A 42 -23.13 -0.10 5.23
N PHE A 43 -23.32 1.10 4.68
CA PHE A 43 -22.27 1.81 3.94
C PHE A 43 -21.41 2.75 4.80
N MET A 44 -21.76 2.93 6.08
CA MET A 44 -20.89 3.58 7.07
C MET A 44 -19.89 2.63 7.72
N LYS A 45 -20.01 1.31 7.51
CA LYS A 45 -19.05 0.31 7.98
C LYS A 45 -17.72 0.45 7.23
N GLU A 46 -16.72 -0.29 7.72
CA GLU A 46 -15.51 -0.55 6.97
C GLU A 46 -15.86 -1.19 5.62
N ALA A 47 -15.16 -0.75 4.57
CA ALA A 47 -15.38 -1.28 3.24
C ALA A 47 -15.01 -2.76 3.18
N PRO A 48 -15.78 -3.60 2.47
CA PRO A 48 -15.36 -4.96 2.17
C PRO A 48 -14.00 -4.98 1.47
N GLU A 49 -13.24 -6.06 1.66
CA GLU A 49 -11.95 -6.25 0.99
C GLU A 49 -12.07 -6.09 -0.53
N GLY A 50 -11.15 -5.33 -1.12
CA GLY A 50 -11.14 -5.06 -2.56
C GLY A 50 -12.24 -4.10 -3.05
N LYS A 51 -12.98 -3.44 -2.15
CA LYS A 51 -14.03 -2.47 -2.51
C LYS A 51 -13.84 -1.13 -1.83
N TYR A 52 -14.46 -0.10 -2.40
CA TYR A 52 -14.61 1.21 -1.78
C TYR A 52 -16.07 1.66 -1.87
N ARG A 53 -16.50 2.55 -0.96
CA ARG A 53 -17.84 3.16 -1.08
C ARG A 53 -17.78 4.19 -2.21
N GLY A 54 -18.61 4.02 -3.22
CA GLY A 54 -18.86 5.01 -4.25
C GLY A 54 -20.35 5.26 -4.42
N VAL A 55 -20.71 5.82 -5.56
CA VAL A 55 -22.09 6.19 -5.89
C VAL A 55 -22.51 5.51 -7.20
N ILE A 56 -23.66 4.83 -7.17
CA ILE A 56 -24.33 4.30 -8.36
C ILE A 56 -25.77 4.82 -8.33
N ASP A 57 -26.20 5.48 -9.40
CA ASP A 57 -27.55 6.06 -9.54
C ASP A 57 -27.98 6.95 -8.35
N GLY A 58 -27.03 7.72 -7.80
CA GLY A 58 -27.27 8.62 -6.67
C GLY A 58 -27.33 7.96 -5.29
N MET A 59 -27.15 6.64 -5.21
CA MET A 59 -27.14 5.86 -3.97
C MET A 59 -25.73 5.37 -3.61
N PRO A 60 -25.42 5.17 -2.32
CA PRO A 60 -24.16 4.57 -1.91
C PRO A 60 -24.08 3.12 -2.39
N ALA A 61 -22.92 2.72 -2.90
CA ALA A 61 -22.67 1.36 -3.37
C ALA A 61 -21.22 0.95 -3.10
N TRP A 62 -20.99 -0.35 -2.92
CA TRP A 62 -19.63 -0.91 -2.83
C TRP A 62 -19.13 -1.16 -4.25
N ILE A 63 -18.16 -0.36 -4.69
CA ILE A 63 -17.54 -0.45 -6.01
C ILE A 63 -16.24 -1.23 -5.88
N ASP A 64 -15.99 -2.14 -6.82
CA ASP A 64 -14.74 -2.88 -6.88
C ASP A 64 -13.57 -1.93 -7.16
N ILE A 65 -12.50 -2.06 -6.37
CA ILE A 65 -11.24 -1.38 -6.64
C ILE A 65 -10.69 -2.01 -7.93
N PRO A 66 -10.47 -1.22 -8.99
CA PRO A 66 -9.91 -1.79 -10.22
C PRO A 66 -8.53 -2.38 -9.91
N PRO A 67 -8.15 -3.46 -10.62
CA PRO A 67 -6.79 -3.96 -10.50
C PRO A 67 -5.80 -2.84 -10.86
N PRO A 68 -4.62 -2.79 -10.22
CA PRO A 68 -3.59 -1.82 -10.57
C PRO A 68 -3.29 -1.89 -12.07
N THR A 69 -3.12 -0.73 -12.69
CA THR A 69 -2.64 -0.63 -14.06
C THR A 69 -1.24 -1.23 -14.18
N HIS A 70 -0.84 -1.59 -15.40
CA HIS A 70 0.50 -2.13 -15.61
C HIS A 70 1.61 -1.14 -15.19
N GLU A 71 1.40 0.17 -15.37
CA GLU A 71 2.33 1.21 -14.89
C GLU A 71 2.43 1.23 -13.36
N GLU A 72 1.30 1.12 -12.65
CA GLU A 72 1.29 1.01 -11.18
C GLU A 72 1.96 -0.29 -10.69
N GLN A 73 1.81 -1.39 -11.43
CA GLN A 73 2.49 -2.65 -11.13
C GLN A 73 4.01 -2.52 -11.30
N ILE A 74 4.48 -1.87 -12.36
CA ILE A 74 5.92 -1.58 -12.57
C ILE A 74 6.43 -0.68 -11.44
N ALA A 75 5.69 0.36 -11.08
CA ALA A 75 6.08 1.26 -9.99
C ALA A 75 6.17 0.53 -8.64
N ALA A 76 5.23 -0.37 -8.35
CA ALA A 76 5.26 -1.21 -7.16
C ALA A 76 6.46 -2.18 -7.16
N ALA A 77 6.75 -2.80 -8.30
CA ALA A 77 7.92 -3.66 -8.46
C ALA A 77 9.24 -2.90 -8.28
N GLU A 78 9.37 -1.69 -8.82
CA GLU A 78 10.57 -0.87 -8.63
C GLU A 78 10.74 -0.46 -7.17
N LEU A 79 9.64 -0.14 -6.48
CA LEU A 79 9.68 0.11 -5.04
C LEU A 79 10.14 -1.12 -4.25
N GLU A 80 9.64 -2.32 -4.59
CA GLU A 80 10.07 -3.58 -3.97
C GLU A 80 11.57 -3.84 -4.21
N LYS A 81 12.06 -3.65 -5.44
CA LYS A 81 13.50 -3.74 -5.78
C LYS A 81 14.34 -2.83 -4.89
N GLN A 82 13.94 -1.56 -4.74
CA GLN A 82 14.64 -0.61 -3.88
C GLN A 82 14.58 -1.01 -2.40
N GLN A 83 13.44 -1.53 -1.93
CA GLN A 83 13.32 -2.02 -0.56
C GLN A 83 14.24 -3.22 -0.29
N LEU A 84 14.34 -4.17 -1.23
CA LEU A 84 15.23 -5.32 -1.11
C LEU A 84 16.70 -4.88 -1.11
N ILE A 85 17.09 -3.99 -2.02
CA ILE A 85 18.44 -3.39 -2.06
C ILE A 85 18.77 -2.69 -0.73
N ASN A 86 17.83 -1.93 -0.18
CA ASN A 86 18.02 -1.26 1.11
C ASN A 86 18.21 -2.28 2.24
N GLN A 87 17.41 -3.35 2.30
CA GLN A 87 17.56 -4.42 3.28
C GLN A 87 18.93 -5.11 3.20
N VAL A 88 19.43 -5.38 1.99
CA VAL A 88 20.76 -5.95 1.78
C VAL A 88 21.84 -5.00 2.32
N ASN A 89 21.76 -3.72 1.96
CA ASN A 89 22.70 -2.71 2.41
C ASN A 89 22.67 -2.55 3.94
N GLU A 90 21.50 -2.51 4.56
CA GLU A 90 21.34 -2.48 6.02
C GLU A 90 21.97 -3.71 6.67
N TYR A 91 21.71 -4.91 6.14
CA TYR A 91 22.28 -6.16 6.65
C TYR A 91 23.81 -6.14 6.57
N ILE A 92 24.38 -5.85 5.40
CA ILE A 92 25.83 -5.76 5.16
C ILE A 92 26.48 -4.74 6.12
N ASN A 93 25.88 -3.56 6.25
CA ASN A 93 26.38 -2.49 7.10
C ASN A 93 26.32 -2.85 8.59
N SER A 94 25.26 -3.54 9.02
CA SER A 94 25.11 -4.00 10.42
C SER A 94 26.24 -4.93 10.88
N LYS A 95 26.85 -5.67 9.94
CA LYS A 95 27.99 -6.57 10.19
C LYS A 95 29.35 -5.86 10.12
N GLN A 96 29.37 -4.57 9.76
CA GLN A 96 30.57 -3.78 9.49
C GLN A 96 31.47 -4.40 8.41
N TRP A 97 30.91 -5.23 7.52
CA TRP A 97 31.68 -5.93 6.50
C TRP A 97 32.42 -5.01 5.54
N PRO A 98 31.84 -3.91 5.03
CA PRO A 98 32.56 -2.98 4.15
C PRO A 98 33.82 -2.42 4.82
N GLY A 99 33.70 -2.02 6.09
CA GLY A 99 34.83 -1.53 6.89
C GLY A 99 35.88 -2.62 7.14
N LYS A 100 35.47 -3.83 7.53
CA LYS A 100 36.38 -4.98 7.73
C LYS A 100 37.11 -5.34 6.42
N ALA A 101 36.43 -5.30 5.28
CA ALA A 101 37.01 -5.59 3.97
C ALA A 101 38.08 -4.56 3.59
N ALA A 102 37.80 -3.27 3.77
CA ALA A 102 38.72 -2.18 3.43
C ALA A 102 40.07 -2.25 4.17
N ILE A 103 40.11 -2.84 5.36
CA ILE A 103 41.34 -3.01 6.17
C ILE A 103 41.83 -4.47 6.26
N GLY A 104 41.31 -5.36 5.40
CA GLY A 104 41.77 -6.75 5.31
C GLY A 104 41.46 -7.63 6.52
N ARG A 105 40.44 -7.26 7.33
CA ARG A 105 39.98 -8.01 8.51
C ARG A 105 38.82 -8.96 8.24
N LEU A 106 38.16 -8.84 7.09
CA LEU A 106 37.07 -9.73 6.69
C LEU A 106 37.63 -11.06 6.15
N LYS A 107 37.38 -12.17 6.84
CA LYS A 107 37.96 -13.49 6.55
C LYS A 107 37.01 -14.63 6.92
N GLY A 108 37.30 -15.84 6.44
CA GLY A 108 36.55 -17.05 6.78
C GLY A 108 35.09 -16.99 6.35
N GLU A 109 34.19 -17.50 7.19
CA GLU A 109 32.75 -17.55 6.91
C GLU A 109 32.13 -16.17 6.66
N GLU A 110 32.60 -15.12 7.35
CA GLU A 110 32.08 -13.76 7.15
C GLU A 110 32.36 -13.24 5.74
N LEU A 111 33.52 -13.60 5.16
CA LEU A 111 33.86 -13.23 3.79
C LEU A 111 33.00 -13.97 2.76
N VAL A 112 32.75 -15.27 3.00
CA VAL A 112 31.88 -16.08 2.14
C VAL A 112 30.46 -15.52 2.15
N GLN A 113 29.91 -15.22 3.34
CA GLN A 113 28.58 -14.62 3.44
C GLN A 113 28.53 -13.24 2.79
N TYR A 114 29.55 -12.39 2.99
CA TYR A 114 29.59 -11.07 2.37
C TYR A 114 29.51 -11.15 0.83
N ASN A 115 30.28 -12.06 0.21
CA ASN A 115 30.22 -12.26 -1.23
C ASN A 115 28.84 -12.73 -1.69
N LEU A 116 28.21 -13.68 -0.98
CA LEU A 116 26.86 -14.14 -1.32
C LEU A 116 25.82 -13.02 -1.25
N TRP A 117 25.95 -12.10 -0.29
CA TRP A 117 25.06 -10.95 -0.19
C TRP A 117 25.34 -9.89 -1.27
N LEU A 118 26.59 -9.73 -1.72
CA LEU A 118 26.92 -8.90 -2.88
C LEU A 118 26.41 -9.51 -4.19
N ASP A 119 26.56 -10.83 -4.38
CA ASP A 119 26.00 -11.53 -5.55
C ASP A 119 24.47 -11.37 -5.61
N TYR A 120 23.81 -11.42 -4.45
CA TYR A 120 22.37 -11.15 -4.34
C TYR A 120 22.01 -9.68 -4.64
N LEU A 121 22.83 -8.72 -4.17
CA LEU A 121 22.65 -7.30 -4.50
C LEU A 121 22.76 -7.07 -6.02
N ASP A 122 23.79 -7.63 -6.65
CA ASP A 122 24.01 -7.53 -8.10
C ASP A 122 22.84 -8.17 -8.87
N ALA A 123 22.36 -9.33 -8.41
CA ALA A 123 21.20 -9.99 -8.99
C ALA A 123 19.92 -9.12 -8.88
N LEU A 124 19.70 -8.45 -7.74
CA LEU A 124 18.59 -7.52 -7.56
C LEU A 124 18.69 -6.33 -8.51
N GLU A 125 19.87 -5.74 -8.67
CA GLU A 125 20.10 -4.60 -9.58
C GLU A 125 19.78 -4.95 -11.04
N LEU A 126 19.98 -6.21 -11.43
CA LEU A 126 19.69 -6.72 -12.77
C LEU A 126 18.22 -7.09 -13.02
N VAL A 127 17.37 -7.12 -11.99
CA VAL A 127 15.94 -7.41 -12.16
C VAL A 127 15.29 -6.35 -13.05
N ASP A 128 14.65 -6.80 -14.13
CA ASP A 128 13.81 -5.98 -15.01
C ASP A 128 12.38 -5.94 -14.47
N THR A 129 11.96 -4.76 -13.99
CA THR A 129 10.65 -4.53 -13.38
C THR A 129 9.54 -4.29 -14.41
N SER A 130 9.87 -4.15 -15.69
CA SER A 130 8.88 -3.96 -16.76
C SER A 130 8.00 -5.19 -16.99
N GLY A 131 8.43 -6.38 -16.53
CA GLY A 131 7.67 -7.64 -16.59
C GLY A 131 6.58 -7.79 -15.53
N ALA A 132 6.30 -6.76 -14.72
CA ALA A 132 5.31 -6.83 -13.65
C ALA A 132 3.91 -7.27 -14.16
N PRO A 133 3.16 -8.06 -13.36
CA PRO A 133 3.44 -8.44 -11.97
C PRO A 133 4.29 -9.73 -11.83
N ASP A 134 4.55 -10.43 -12.93
CA ASP A 134 5.19 -11.75 -12.92
C ASP A 134 6.73 -11.63 -12.90
N ILE A 135 7.28 -11.19 -11.77
CA ILE A 135 8.73 -11.00 -11.58
C ILE A 135 9.32 -12.16 -10.78
N GLU A 136 10.36 -12.78 -11.33
CA GLU A 136 11.19 -13.74 -10.60
C GLU A 136 12.24 -13.00 -9.77
N TRP A 137 11.92 -12.77 -8.49
CA TRP A 137 12.87 -12.18 -7.55
C TRP A 137 13.99 -13.16 -7.21
N PRO A 138 15.26 -12.70 -7.17
CA PRO A 138 16.36 -13.53 -6.69
C PRO A 138 16.11 -13.95 -5.23
N THR A 139 16.64 -15.11 -4.84
CA THR A 139 16.48 -15.61 -3.47
C THR A 139 17.61 -15.09 -2.57
N PRO A 140 17.30 -14.52 -1.39
CA PRO A 140 18.33 -14.06 -0.47
C PRO A 140 19.16 -15.26 0.06
N PRO A 141 20.46 -15.06 0.33
CA PRO A 141 21.30 -16.13 0.86
C PRO A 141 20.88 -16.51 2.28
N ALA A 142 21.02 -17.80 2.62
CA ALA A 142 20.66 -18.29 3.95
C ALA A 142 21.54 -17.65 5.04
N VAL A 143 20.92 -16.97 5.99
CA VAL A 143 21.61 -16.51 7.20
C VAL A 143 21.81 -17.71 8.11
N GLN A 144 23.04 -18.18 8.24
CA GLN A 144 23.35 -19.20 9.24
C GLN A 144 23.15 -18.59 10.64
N ALA A 145 22.09 -18.99 11.33
CA ALA A 145 21.91 -18.71 12.74
C ALA A 145 23.05 -19.40 13.51
N ARG A 146 23.80 -18.63 14.28
CA ARG A 146 24.84 -19.13 15.19
C ARG A 146 24.22 -19.68 16.46
#